data_AF-X1QL57-F1
#
_entry.id   AF-X1QL57-F1
#
_cell.length_a   1.000
_cell.length_b   1.000
_cell.length_c   1.000
_cell.angle_alpha   90.00
_cell.angle_beta   90.00
_cell.angle_gamma   90.00
#
_symmetry.space_group_name_H-M   'P 1'
#
loop_
_entity.id
_entity.type
_entity.pdbx_description
1 polymer ?
#
loop_
_entity_poly.entity_id
_entity_poly.type
_entity_poly.pdbx_seq_one_letter_code
_entity_poly.pdbx_strand_id
1 'polypeptide(L)' 'MADTETIAAHNFSRVADETIGSTEEEIFPFRQERGHPALTMGPILG' A
#
# COMPACT_ATOMS: atom_id res chain seq x y z
N MET A 1 12.18 13.35 -14.54
CA MET A 1 10.74 13.50 -14.25
C MET A 1 10.17 12.12 -14.43
N ALA A 2 9.72 11.45 -13.36
CA ALA A 2 9.10 10.13 -13.51
C ALA A 2 7.80 10.32 -14.30
N ASP A 3 7.69 9.63 -15.43
CA ASP A 3 6.49 9.50 -16.22
C ASP A 3 5.33 8.97 -15.35
N THR A 4 4.12 9.42 -15.65
CA THR A 4 2.90 9.09 -14.89
C THR A 4 2.67 7.58 -14.80
N GLU A 5 3.20 6.82 -15.77
CA GLU A 5 3.18 5.36 -15.81
C GLU A 5 4.08 4.74 -14.71
N THR A 6 5.28 5.29 -14.49
CA THR A 6 6.18 4.89 -13.40
C THR A 6 5.60 5.16 -12.00
N ILE A 7 4.88 6.28 -11.82
CA ILE A 7 4.26 6.63 -10.52
C ILE A 7 3.07 5.71 -10.21
N ALA A 8 2.29 5.34 -11.23
CA ALA A 8 1.19 4.39 -11.14
C ALA A 8 1.71 2.99 -10.78
N ALA A 9 2.69 2.46 -11.54
CA ALA A 9 3.24 1.13 -11.35
C ALA A 9 3.86 0.91 -9.95
N HIS A 10 4.40 1.96 -9.33
CA HIS A 10 5.08 1.87 -8.04
C HIS A 10 4.11 1.69 -6.84
N ASN A 11 2.85 2.09 -6.96
CA ASN A 11 1.90 2.04 -5.83
C ASN A 11 0.88 0.90 -5.95
N PHE A 12 0.45 0.55 -7.16
CA PHE A 12 -0.57 -0.48 -7.34
C PHE A 12 -0.18 -1.85 -6.78
N SER A 13 1.09 -2.25 -6.86
CA SER A 13 1.55 -3.56 -6.35
C SER A 13 1.65 -3.65 -4.82
N ARG A 14 1.45 -2.54 -4.10
CA ARG A 14 1.58 -2.48 -2.64
C ARG A 14 0.26 -2.26 -1.91
N VAL A 15 -0.79 -1.85 -2.64
CA VAL A 15 -2.13 -1.65 -2.09
C VAL A 15 -2.89 -2.98 -2.16
N ALA A 16 -3.39 -3.45 -1.01
CA ALA A 16 -4.28 -4.61 -0.96
C ALA A 16 -5.68 -4.23 -1.45
N ASP A 17 -6.34 -5.16 -2.13
CA ASP A 17 -7.72 -5.09 -2.59
C ASP A 17 -8.52 -6.32 -2.11
N GLU A 18 -9.77 -6.47 -2.56
CA GLU A 18 -10.66 -7.57 -2.17
C GLU A 18 -10.14 -8.97 -2.52
N THR A 19 -9.16 -9.10 -3.42
CA THR A 19 -8.52 -10.38 -3.74
C THR A 19 -7.51 -10.82 -2.68
N ILE A 20 -7.03 -9.88 -1.86
CA ILE A 20 -6.11 -10.10 -0.74
C ILE A 20 -6.87 -10.24 0.59
N GLY A 21 -7.91 -9.42 0.80
CA GLY A 21 -8.72 -9.43 2.01
C GLY A 21 -9.72 -8.28 2.05
N SER A 22 -10.69 -8.34 2.95
CA SER A 22 -11.70 -7.30 3.16
C SER A 22 -11.67 -6.69 4.56
N THR A 23 -10.89 -7.27 5.49
CA THR A 23 -10.66 -6.69 6.83
C THR A 23 -9.20 -6.26 7.01
N GLU A 24 -8.95 -5.48 8.06
CA GLU A 24 -7.60 -4.98 8.37
C GLU A 24 -6.63 -6.13 8.69
N GLU A 25 -7.07 -7.12 9.46
CA GLU A 25 -6.26 -8.26 9.89
C GLU A 25 -5.79 -9.11 8.71
N GLU A 26 -6.62 -9.23 7.67
CA GLU A 26 -6.32 -9.99 6.46
C GLU A 26 -5.28 -9.27 5.59
N ILE A 27 -5.39 -7.95 5.45
CA ILE A 27 -4.54 -7.17 4.53
C ILE A 27 -3.24 -6.67 5.18
N PHE A 28 -3.17 -6.59 6.51
CA PHE A 28 -2.02 -6.04 7.22
C PHE A 28 -0.70 -6.80 6.93
N PRO A 29 -0.67 -8.16 6.90
CA PRO A 29 0.54 -8.90 6.55
C PRO A 29 1.07 -8.56 5.15
N PHE A 30 0.18 -8.47 4.16
CA PHE A 30 0.55 -8.10 2.78
C PHE A 30 1.17 -6.70 2.71
N ARG A 31 0.58 -5.73 3.41
CA ARG A 31 1.09 -4.35 3.45
C ARG A 31 2.49 -4.27 4.08
N GLN A 32 2.78 -5.09 5.09
CA GLN A 32 4.11 -5.19 5.69
C GLN A 32 5.13 -5.83 4.74
N GLU A 33 4.80 -6.97 4.12
CA GLU A 33 5.69 -7.67 3.18
C GLU A 33 6.06 -6.78 1.98
N ARG A 34 5.08 -6.05 1.45
CA ARG A 34 5.26 -5.15 0.29
C ARG A 34 5.83 -3.78 0.64
N GLY A 35 6.03 -3.48 1.93
CA GLY A 35 6.55 -2.19 2.39
C GLY A 35 5.66 -1.02 1.97
N HIS A 36 4.37 -1.08 2.30
CA HIS A 36 3.44 -0.01 1.97
C HIS A 36 3.86 1.31 2.64
N PRO A 37 3.99 2.43 1.90
CA PRO A 37 4.59 3.66 2.41
C PRO A 37 3.86 4.24 3.62
N ALA A 38 2.54 4.08 3.69
CA ALA A 38 1.75 4.55 4.84
C ALA A 38 2.13 3.92 6.19
N LEU A 39 2.82 2.76 6.21
CA LEU A 39 3.25 2.12 7.46
C LEU A 39 4.40 2.85 8.17
N THR A 40 5.14 3.69 7.45
CA THR A 40 6.30 4.42 7.98
C THR A 40 6.12 5.93 7.97
N MET A 41 4.98 6.41 7.48
CA MET A 41 4.61 7.83 7.51
C MET A 41 4.15 8.23 8.92
N GLY A 42 4.14 9.54 9.18
CA GLY A 42 3.54 10.06 10.40
C GLY A 42 2.04 9.74 10.50
N PRO A 43 1.44 9.90 11.70
CA PRO A 43 0.02 9.65 11.89
C PRO A 43 -0.84 10.45 10.91
N ILE A 44 -1.86 9.79 10.34
CA ILE A 44 -2.86 10.44 9.48
C ILE A 44 -3.80 11.30 10.32
N LEU A 45 -4.10 10.84 11.53
CA LEU A 45 -4.87 11.58 12.52
C LEU A 45 -3.88 12.31 13.44
N GLY A 46 -3.98 13.64 13.47
CA GLY A 46 -3.16 14.53 14.32
C GLY A 46 -3.71 14.70 15.73
#